data_AF-A0A6M1SUR7-F1
#
_entry.id   AF-A0A6M1SUR7-F1
#
_cell.length_a   1.000
_cell.length_b   1.000
_cell.length_c   1.000
_cell.angle_alpha   90.00
_cell.angle_beta   90.00
_cell.angle_gamma   90.00
#
_symmetry.space_group_name_H-M   'P 1'
#
loop_
_entity.id
_entity.type
_entity.pdbx_description
1 polymer ?
#
loop_
_entity_poly.entity_id
_entity_poly.type
_entity_poly.pdbx_seq_one_letter_code
_entity_poly.pdbx_strand_id
1 'polypeptide(L)'
;MNRSLLFTDLDTTRNRMFILLEDGLWEYRLNNKTWRFQDSLSSLALEIEDYEFGYDTVNDKIKLWHRGVGTLYEVDPDTYEITRRDESHVHRNQFSHQPFFRHGTVYAFGGYGYWLWKNYITYFNNDLEEWNIQNVHPQSEVPEPRIPETGIYIPFEDAFYFFGGYIPEDKDRADDQFTRRLEPNDVWKFSFEDDNWTKLGSVPAAYEYYRGSKNRRYGRINKVSGSFYSDSSKIWYIPTASEGRGDLVNFVPVDLKSGKILTPIVLDSGLNSDEFLPANFHFDQRNGKVIIVGLKKITKTDSYPIEIVSFAEDSMLSGIQDRSETSIRSQFLYAGGFILLCFVLLLLYWKRRSRVTVNLDSINKMSDDFKHEDWLNNQEKKMLDVLLKSDTFMETSELEERIWDDIDNYDYRRKLRNETINAINRKFKEHYNTSADLISRIKDPEDNRRFLYGVDEEFIRDR
;
A
#
# COMPACT_ATOMS: atom_id res chain seq x y z
N MET A 1 6.75 -34.68 -14.02
CA MET A 1 5.85 -34.48 -15.18
C MET A 1 5.53 -33.00 -15.25
N ASN A 2 5.88 -32.35 -16.36
CA ASN A 2 5.78 -30.90 -16.53
C ASN A 2 4.37 -30.54 -16.97
N ARG A 3 3.35 -30.77 -16.11
CA ARG A 3 1.98 -30.38 -16.46
C ARG A 3 1.96 -28.86 -16.63
N SER A 4 1.55 -28.43 -17.81
CA SER A 4 1.58 -27.05 -18.29
C SER A 4 0.35 -26.26 -17.87
N LEU A 5 -0.74 -26.91 -17.43
CA LEU A 5 -2.00 -26.24 -17.07
C LEU A 5 -2.81 -26.95 -15.96
N LEU A 6 -3.49 -26.16 -15.13
CA LEU A 6 -4.36 -26.62 -14.03
C LEU A 6 -5.47 -25.59 -13.93
N PHE A 7 -6.54 -25.86 -14.66
CA PHE A 7 -7.72 -25.02 -14.65
C PHE A 7 -8.79 -25.68 -13.81
N THR A 8 -9.44 -24.87 -12.99
CA THR A 8 -10.51 -25.36 -12.13
C THR A 8 -11.65 -24.38 -12.07
N ASP A 9 -12.86 -24.91 -11.89
CA ASP A 9 -14.05 -24.11 -11.61
C ASP A 9 -15.07 -24.94 -10.80
N LEU A 10 -15.97 -24.26 -10.10
CA LEU A 10 -16.79 -24.83 -9.05
C LEU A 10 -18.28 -24.83 -9.41
N ASP A 11 -18.89 -26.01 -9.42
CA ASP A 11 -20.34 -26.17 -9.40
C ASP A 11 -20.81 -26.35 -7.95
N THR A 12 -21.13 -25.21 -7.32
CA THR A 12 -21.66 -25.16 -5.94
C THR A 12 -23.00 -25.87 -5.82
N THR A 13 -23.77 -25.97 -6.91
CA THR A 13 -25.09 -26.59 -6.89
C THR A 13 -25.01 -28.10 -6.71
N ARG A 14 -24.09 -28.75 -7.43
CA ARG A 14 -23.87 -30.21 -7.37
C ARG A 14 -22.70 -30.63 -6.48
N ASN A 15 -22.12 -29.66 -5.78
CA ASN A 15 -20.97 -29.81 -4.90
C ASN A 15 -19.81 -30.59 -5.56
N ARG A 16 -19.50 -30.20 -6.80
CA ARG A 16 -18.43 -30.76 -7.62
C ARG A 16 -17.54 -29.66 -8.13
N MET A 17 -16.28 -29.99 -8.34
CA MET A 17 -15.32 -29.14 -9.00
C MET A 17 -14.95 -29.79 -10.33
N PHE A 18 -14.84 -28.97 -11.37
CA PHE A 18 -14.26 -29.36 -12.63
C PHE A 18 -12.78 -29.02 -12.63
N ILE A 19 -11.96 -29.95 -13.12
CA ILE A 19 -10.51 -29.81 -13.19
C ILE A 19 -10.10 -30.17 -14.61
N LEU A 20 -9.69 -29.19 -15.38
CA LEU A 20 -9.18 -29.38 -16.73
C LEU A 20 -7.65 -29.42 -16.67
N LEU A 21 -7.10 -30.50 -17.23
CA LEU A 21 -5.68 -30.80 -17.37
C LEU A 21 -5.38 -31.09 -18.84
N GLU A 22 -4.10 -31.22 -19.19
CA GLU A 22 -3.68 -31.58 -20.56
C GLU A 22 -4.29 -32.89 -21.08
N ASP A 23 -4.63 -33.82 -20.19
CA ASP A 23 -5.19 -35.13 -20.55
C ASP A 23 -6.73 -35.15 -20.62
N GLY A 24 -7.38 -34.04 -20.24
CA GLY A 24 -8.84 -33.89 -20.32
C GLY A 24 -9.48 -33.33 -19.06
N LEU A 25 -10.79 -33.53 -19.00
CA LEU A 25 -11.68 -33.06 -17.96
C LEU A 25 -11.81 -34.11 -16.85
N TRP A 26 -11.60 -33.65 -15.62
CA TRP A 26 -11.79 -34.41 -14.39
C TRP A 26 -12.87 -33.75 -13.53
N GLU A 27 -13.53 -34.57 -12.72
CA GLU A 27 -14.47 -34.13 -11.69
C GLU A 27 -13.91 -34.51 -10.31
N TYR A 28 -13.98 -33.58 -9.37
CA TYR A 28 -13.78 -33.84 -7.95
C TYR A 28 -15.07 -33.57 -7.17
N ARG A 29 -15.57 -34.59 -6.49
CA ARG A 29 -16.76 -34.48 -5.62
C ARG A 29 -16.32 -34.03 -4.23
N LEU A 30 -16.75 -32.85 -3.81
CA LEU A 30 -16.32 -32.23 -2.55
C LEU A 30 -16.84 -32.98 -1.31
N ASN A 31 -18.02 -33.58 -1.39
CA ASN A 31 -18.66 -34.30 -0.27
C ASN A 31 -17.91 -35.55 0.18
N ASN A 32 -17.53 -36.42 -0.77
CA ASN A 32 -16.89 -37.71 -0.51
C ASN A 32 -15.40 -37.73 -0.91
N LYS A 33 -14.88 -36.60 -1.42
CA LYS A 33 -13.47 -36.41 -1.79
C LYS A 33 -12.98 -37.37 -2.88
N THR A 34 -13.85 -37.72 -3.83
CA THR A 34 -13.51 -38.66 -4.92
C THR A 34 -13.20 -37.95 -6.24
N TRP A 35 -12.20 -38.46 -6.94
CA TRP A 35 -11.83 -38.06 -8.30
C TRP A 35 -12.43 -38.99 -9.34
N ARG A 36 -12.84 -38.44 -10.48
CA ARG A 36 -13.27 -39.20 -11.66
C ARG A 36 -12.80 -38.51 -12.93
N PHE A 37 -12.12 -39.25 -13.80
CA PHE A 37 -11.90 -38.82 -15.18
C PHE A 37 -13.24 -38.85 -15.93
N GLN A 38 -13.54 -37.78 -16.67
CA GLN A 38 -14.80 -37.65 -17.37
C GLN A 38 -14.64 -37.84 -18.87
N ASP A 39 -13.84 -36.98 -19.52
CA ASP A 39 -13.65 -37.02 -20.97
C ASP A 39 -12.29 -36.42 -21.35
N SER A 40 -11.69 -36.89 -22.45
CA SER A 40 -10.41 -36.36 -22.94
C SER A 40 -10.57 -35.03 -23.70
N LEU A 41 -11.80 -34.67 -24.07
CA LEU A 41 -12.14 -33.54 -24.93
C LEU A 41 -11.43 -33.60 -26.30
N SER A 42 -11.13 -34.80 -26.78
CA SER A 42 -10.36 -35.04 -28.00
C SER A 42 -11.03 -34.57 -29.30
N SER A 43 -12.32 -34.20 -29.26
CA SER A 43 -13.04 -33.64 -30.41
C SER A 43 -12.84 -32.12 -30.59
N LEU A 44 -12.12 -31.46 -29.67
CA LEU A 44 -11.72 -30.06 -29.83
C LEU A 44 -10.80 -29.88 -31.05
N ALA A 45 -10.91 -28.73 -31.71
CA ALA A 45 -10.13 -28.43 -32.91
C ALA A 45 -8.66 -28.07 -32.61
N LEU A 46 -8.37 -27.63 -31.40
CA LEU A 46 -7.03 -27.27 -30.92
C LEU A 46 -6.69 -28.06 -29.65
N GLU A 47 -5.44 -27.98 -29.21
CA GLU A 47 -5.01 -28.57 -27.95
C GLU A 47 -5.66 -27.86 -26.76
N ILE A 48 -5.85 -28.56 -25.63
CA ILE A 48 -6.44 -28.00 -24.41
C ILE A 48 -5.69 -26.74 -23.94
N GLU A 49 -4.36 -26.71 -24.15
CA GLU A 49 -3.49 -25.56 -23.85
C GLU A 49 -3.85 -24.28 -24.64
N ASP A 50 -4.54 -24.37 -25.76
CA ASP A 50 -4.93 -23.18 -26.53
C ASP A 50 -6.20 -22.52 -26.00
N TYR A 51 -6.87 -23.16 -25.04
CA TYR A 51 -8.09 -22.65 -24.43
C TYR A 51 -7.85 -22.02 -23.05
N GLU A 52 -8.79 -21.19 -22.66
CA GLU A 52 -9.12 -20.84 -21.30
C GLU A 52 -10.39 -21.62 -20.91
N PHE A 53 -10.72 -21.62 -19.61
CA PHE A 53 -11.73 -22.50 -19.04
C PHE A 53 -12.57 -21.78 -18.00
N GLY A 54 -13.87 -22.08 -17.96
CA GLY A 54 -14.71 -21.68 -16.86
C GLY A 54 -16.07 -22.34 -16.89
N TYR A 55 -16.78 -22.31 -15.78
CA TYR A 55 -18.10 -22.89 -15.60
C TYR A 55 -19.16 -21.79 -15.49
N ASP A 56 -20.04 -21.76 -16.49
CA ASP A 56 -21.20 -20.90 -16.50
C ASP A 56 -22.30 -21.49 -15.62
N THR A 57 -22.42 -20.95 -14.42
CA THR A 57 -23.43 -21.35 -13.43
C THR A 57 -24.86 -20.96 -13.82
N VAL A 58 -25.05 -20.03 -14.75
CA VAL A 58 -26.37 -19.55 -15.19
C VAL A 58 -26.97 -20.52 -16.19
N ASN A 59 -26.19 -20.91 -17.20
CA ASN A 59 -26.65 -21.81 -18.27
C ASN A 59 -26.25 -23.27 -18.06
N ASP A 60 -25.53 -23.58 -16.98
CA ASP A 60 -25.08 -24.93 -16.64
C ASP A 60 -24.20 -25.55 -17.74
N LYS A 61 -23.17 -24.79 -18.16
CA LYS A 61 -22.25 -25.18 -19.23
C LYS A 61 -20.80 -24.93 -18.83
N ILE A 62 -19.92 -25.83 -19.20
CA ILE A 62 -18.49 -25.53 -19.23
C ILE A 62 -18.21 -24.73 -20.50
N LYS A 63 -17.46 -23.65 -20.40
CA LYS A 63 -17.05 -22.84 -21.55
C LYS A 63 -15.55 -22.94 -21.76
N LEU A 64 -15.18 -23.15 -23.02
CA LEU A 64 -13.80 -23.18 -23.49
C LEU A 64 -13.65 -22.14 -24.58
N TRP A 65 -12.81 -21.13 -24.38
CA TRP A 65 -12.55 -20.12 -25.41
C TRP A 65 -11.07 -20.00 -25.67
N HIS A 66 -10.69 -19.63 -26.88
CA HIS A 66 -9.28 -19.51 -27.22
C HIS A 66 -8.60 -18.45 -26.32
N ARG A 67 -7.37 -18.72 -25.87
CA ARG A 67 -6.60 -17.86 -24.94
C ARG A 67 -6.31 -16.45 -25.44
N GLY A 68 -6.44 -16.22 -26.74
CA GLY A 68 -6.37 -14.91 -27.39
C GLY A 68 -7.72 -14.33 -27.79
N VAL A 69 -8.84 -14.86 -27.29
CA VAL A 69 -10.23 -14.61 -27.70
C VAL A 69 -10.52 -15.16 -29.12
N GLY A 70 -11.79 -15.22 -29.51
CA GLY A 70 -12.25 -15.75 -30.79
C GLY A 70 -13.07 -17.03 -30.57
N THR A 71 -12.52 -18.18 -30.93
CA THR A 71 -13.29 -19.43 -30.85
C THR A 71 -13.84 -19.71 -29.45
N LEU A 72 -15.11 -20.12 -29.35
CA LEU A 72 -15.84 -20.44 -28.12
C LEU A 72 -16.62 -21.75 -28.30
N TYR A 73 -16.43 -22.66 -27.35
CA TYR A 73 -17.15 -23.91 -27.22
C TYR A 73 -17.91 -23.94 -25.90
N GLU A 74 -19.08 -24.57 -25.93
CA GLU A 74 -19.80 -25.02 -24.75
C GLU A 74 -19.71 -26.54 -24.67
N VAL A 75 -19.44 -27.04 -23.46
CA VAL A 75 -19.41 -28.46 -23.14
C VAL A 75 -20.51 -28.72 -22.12
N ASP A 76 -21.37 -29.68 -22.43
CA ASP A 76 -22.37 -30.14 -21.49
C ASP A 76 -21.69 -30.88 -20.31
N PRO A 77 -21.93 -30.47 -19.06
CA PRO A 77 -21.14 -30.96 -17.93
C PRO A 77 -21.46 -32.40 -17.51
N ASP A 78 -22.51 -33.01 -18.08
CA ASP A 78 -22.96 -34.36 -17.72
C ASP A 78 -22.82 -35.35 -18.89
N THR A 79 -23.00 -34.90 -20.14
CA THR A 79 -22.85 -35.72 -21.35
C THR A 79 -21.53 -35.52 -22.07
N TYR A 80 -20.82 -34.42 -21.79
CA TYR A 80 -19.55 -34.02 -22.41
C TYR A 80 -19.65 -33.74 -23.92
N GLU A 81 -20.88 -33.54 -24.42
CA GLU A 81 -21.10 -33.09 -25.79
C GLU A 81 -20.51 -31.68 -25.98
N ILE A 82 -19.66 -31.53 -27.00
CA ILE A 82 -18.97 -30.28 -27.32
C ILE A 82 -19.69 -29.60 -28.48
N THR A 83 -20.17 -28.38 -28.26
CA THR A 83 -20.81 -27.55 -29.28
C THR A 83 -20.01 -26.27 -29.48
N ARG A 84 -19.61 -25.99 -30.73
CA ARG A 84 -19.04 -24.69 -31.09
C ARG A 84 -20.15 -23.65 -31.15
N ARG A 85 -19.96 -22.49 -30.52
CA ARG A 85 -20.98 -21.44 -30.41
C ARG A 85 -20.67 -20.17 -31.19
N ASP A 86 -19.42 -19.99 -31.64
CA ASP A 86 -19.02 -18.79 -32.37
C ASP A 86 -19.00 -19.01 -33.89
N GLU A 87 -19.32 -17.95 -34.63
CA GLU A 87 -19.02 -17.83 -36.08
C GLU A 87 -17.66 -17.13 -36.34
N SER A 88 -16.91 -16.86 -35.27
CA SER A 88 -15.65 -16.11 -35.33
C SER A 88 -14.44 -16.96 -35.76
N HIS A 89 -13.29 -16.30 -35.93
CA HIS A 89 -12.01 -16.98 -36.07
C HIS A 89 -11.20 -16.81 -34.78
N VAL A 90 -10.07 -17.52 -34.68
CA VAL A 90 -9.13 -17.32 -33.57
C VAL A 90 -8.55 -15.91 -33.63
N HIS A 91 -8.97 -15.02 -32.73
CA HIS A 91 -8.62 -13.59 -32.81
C HIS A 91 -7.16 -13.30 -32.46
N ARG A 92 -6.52 -14.05 -31.56
CA ARG A 92 -5.12 -13.79 -31.12
C ARG A 92 -4.88 -12.36 -30.62
N ASN A 93 -5.92 -11.69 -30.11
CA ASN A 93 -5.92 -10.25 -29.84
C ASN A 93 -5.71 -9.90 -28.36
N GLN A 94 -6.11 -10.79 -27.44
CA GLN A 94 -6.08 -10.53 -26.00
C GLN A 94 -5.50 -11.71 -25.22
N PHE A 95 -4.25 -12.10 -25.48
CA PHE A 95 -3.59 -13.11 -24.65
C PHE A 95 -3.42 -12.62 -23.21
N SER A 96 -3.58 -13.54 -22.26
CA SER A 96 -3.47 -13.27 -20.81
C SER A 96 -4.50 -12.24 -20.28
N HIS A 97 -5.63 -12.07 -20.98
CA HIS A 97 -6.76 -11.28 -20.48
C HIS A 97 -7.25 -11.79 -19.12
N GLN A 98 -7.98 -10.95 -18.39
CA GLN A 98 -8.76 -11.39 -17.24
C GLN A 98 -10.17 -11.78 -17.70
N PRO A 99 -10.52 -13.07 -17.70
CA PRO A 99 -11.87 -13.52 -17.99
C PRO A 99 -12.81 -13.38 -16.79
N PHE A 100 -14.10 -13.24 -17.08
CA PHE A 100 -15.18 -13.34 -16.11
C PHE A 100 -16.50 -13.67 -16.80
N PHE A 101 -17.47 -14.18 -16.02
CA PHE A 101 -18.83 -14.42 -16.50
C PHE A 101 -19.78 -13.36 -15.98
N ARG A 102 -20.57 -12.77 -16.88
CA ARG A 102 -21.69 -11.89 -16.55
C ARG A 102 -22.94 -12.41 -17.24
N HIS A 103 -23.96 -12.79 -16.46
CA HIS A 103 -25.20 -13.40 -16.95
C HIS A 103 -24.96 -14.60 -17.91
N GLY A 104 -23.96 -15.42 -17.59
CA GLY A 104 -23.56 -16.58 -18.40
C GLY A 104 -22.80 -16.27 -19.68
N THR A 105 -22.50 -15.01 -19.95
CA THR A 105 -21.66 -14.60 -21.08
C THR A 105 -20.20 -14.46 -20.65
N VAL A 106 -19.27 -14.88 -21.51
CA VAL A 106 -17.83 -14.69 -21.31
C VAL A 106 -17.44 -13.27 -21.67
N TYR A 107 -16.73 -12.61 -20.76
CA TYR A 107 -16.08 -11.33 -20.96
C TYR A 107 -14.57 -11.48 -20.75
N ALA A 108 -13.78 -10.64 -21.41
CA ALA A 108 -12.32 -10.63 -21.39
C ALA A 108 -11.78 -9.20 -21.30
N PHE A 109 -11.17 -8.86 -20.17
CA PHE A 109 -10.56 -7.54 -19.96
C PHE A 109 -9.04 -7.56 -20.18
N GLY A 110 -8.55 -6.55 -20.89
CA GLY A 110 -7.12 -6.31 -21.06
C GLY A 110 -6.41 -7.39 -21.88
N GLY A 111 -5.13 -7.62 -21.59
CA GLY A 111 -4.31 -8.58 -22.33
C GLY A 111 -3.44 -7.91 -23.40
N TYR A 112 -2.76 -8.76 -24.18
CA TYR A 112 -1.85 -8.32 -25.25
C TYR A 112 -2.07 -9.12 -26.52
N GLY A 113 -2.02 -8.46 -27.66
CA GLY A 113 -2.10 -9.09 -28.98
C GLY A 113 -1.95 -8.07 -30.10
N TYR A 114 -1.43 -8.52 -31.24
CA TYR A 114 -1.09 -7.66 -32.37
C TYR A 114 -0.27 -6.42 -31.96
N TRP A 115 0.80 -6.63 -31.18
CA TRP A 115 1.72 -5.57 -30.71
C TRP A 115 1.08 -4.48 -29.84
N LEU A 116 -0.11 -4.74 -29.31
CA LEU A 116 -0.87 -3.78 -28.53
C LEU A 116 -1.35 -4.39 -27.21
N TRP A 117 -1.07 -3.67 -26.13
CA TRP A 117 -1.70 -3.88 -24.83
C TRP A 117 -3.11 -3.32 -24.86
N LYS A 118 -4.06 -3.97 -24.19
CA LYS A 118 -5.48 -3.57 -24.22
C LYS A 118 -5.93 -3.08 -22.85
N ASN A 119 -6.88 -2.15 -22.83
CA ASN A 119 -7.64 -1.70 -21.65
C ASN A 119 -9.15 -1.70 -21.88
N TYR A 120 -9.63 -2.38 -22.94
CA TYR A 120 -11.06 -2.57 -23.17
C TYR A 120 -11.49 -3.97 -22.73
N ILE A 121 -12.80 -4.12 -22.57
CA ILE A 121 -13.46 -5.38 -22.30
C ILE A 121 -14.08 -5.86 -23.61
N THR A 122 -13.84 -7.12 -23.98
CA THR A 122 -14.53 -7.80 -25.08
C THR A 122 -15.49 -8.83 -24.50
N TYR A 123 -16.64 -9.05 -25.12
CA TYR A 123 -17.62 -10.03 -24.67
C TYR A 123 -18.21 -10.79 -25.84
N PHE A 124 -18.65 -12.02 -25.58
CA PHE A 124 -19.35 -12.82 -26.56
C PHE A 124 -20.83 -12.43 -26.63
N ASN A 125 -21.30 -11.99 -27.78
CA ASN A 125 -22.70 -11.66 -28.02
C ASN A 125 -23.43 -12.92 -28.51
N ASN A 126 -24.28 -13.49 -27.66
CA ASN A 126 -25.00 -14.72 -27.97
C ASN A 126 -26.01 -14.56 -29.11
N ASP A 127 -26.53 -13.35 -29.37
CA ASP A 127 -27.51 -13.13 -30.44
C ASP A 127 -26.84 -13.08 -31.82
N LEU A 128 -25.60 -12.60 -31.87
CA LEU A 128 -24.81 -12.49 -33.10
C LEU A 128 -23.84 -13.65 -33.29
N GLU A 129 -23.63 -14.48 -32.26
CA GLU A 129 -22.60 -15.52 -32.22
C GLU A 129 -21.17 -14.99 -32.54
N GLU A 130 -20.93 -13.72 -32.17
CA GLU A 130 -19.69 -12.98 -32.42
C GLU A 130 -19.19 -12.26 -31.17
N TRP A 131 -17.99 -11.68 -31.21
CA TRP A 131 -17.45 -10.89 -30.10
C TRP A 131 -17.60 -9.40 -30.34
N ASN A 132 -18.08 -8.68 -29.33
CA ASN A 132 -18.19 -7.23 -29.32
C ASN A 132 -17.30 -6.59 -28.25
N ILE A 133 -17.00 -5.31 -28.43
CA ILE A 133 -16.29 -4.50 -27.43
C ILE A 133 -17.34 -3.81 -26.55
N GLN A 134 -17.15 -3.86 -25.23
CA GLN A 134 -17.95 -3.13 -24.26
C GLN A 134 -17.69 -1.62 -24.40
N ASN A 135 -18.76 -0.84 -24.45
CA ASN A 135 -18.65 0.61 -24.46
C ASN A 135 -18.14 1.12 -23.12
N VAL A 136 -17.47 2.26 -23.16
CA VAL A 136 -16.99 2.97 -21.97
C VAL A 136 -17.47 4.41 -22.05
N HIS A 137 -18.00 4.92 -20.95
CA HIS A 137 -18.47 6.29 -20.86
C HIS A 137 -17.32 7.28 -21.19
N PRO A 138 -17.55 8.34 -22.00
CA PRO A 138 -16.46 9.18 -22.51
C PRO A 138 -15.63 9.91 -21.44
N GLN A 139 -16.23 10.17 -20.26
CA GLN A 139 -15.59 10.84 -19.13
C GLN A 139 -14.97 9.87 -18.11
N SER A 140 -14.88 8.58 -18.45
CA SER A 140 -14.35 7.56 -17.55
C SER A 140 -12.84 7.70 -17.30
N GLU A 141 -12.37 7.33 -16.11
CA GLU A 141 -10.95 7.43 -15.72
C GLU A 141 -10.03 6.42 -16.42
N VAL A 142 -10.61 5.38 -17.04
CA VAL A 142 -10.01 4.27 -17.81
C VAL A 142 -8.58 3.83 -17.38
N PRO A 143 -8.41 2.57 -16.91
CA PRO A 143 -7.08 2.07 -16.58
C PRO A 143 -6.14 2.03 -17.79
N GLU A 144 -4.84 2.21 -17.52
CA GLU A 144 -3.79 2.02 -18.53
C GLU A 144 -3.86 0.62 -19.17
N PRO A 145 -3.56 0.48 -20.48
CA PRO A 145 -3.46 -0.82 -21.16
C PRO A 145 -2.54 -1.80 -20.44
N ARG A 146 -3.07 -3.00 -20.12
CA ARG A 146 -2.41 -3.91 -19.18
C ARG A 146 -2.79 -5.38 -19.35
N ILE A 147 -1.95 -6.25 -18.81
CA ILE A 147 -2.30 -7.64 -18.48
C ILE A 147 -2.64 -7.65 -16.98
N PRO A 148 -3.91 -7.83 -16.56
CA PRO A 148 -4.27 -7.85 -15.13
C PRO A 148 -3.68 -9.07 -14.41
N GLU A 149 -3.41 -8.95 -13.09
CA GLU A 149 -3.02 -10.13 -12.28
C GLU A 149 -4.23 -11.03 -12.05
N THR A 150 -5.31 -10.43 -11.52
CA THR A 150 -6.58 -11.11 -11.23
C THR A 150 -7.74 -10.13 -11.31
N GLY A 151 -8.96 -10.65 -11.37
CA GLY A 151 -10.19 -9.88 -11.26
C GLY A 151 -11.39 -10.78 -10.99
N ILE A 152 -12.54 -10.17 -10.76
CA ILE A 152 -13.77 -10.86 -10.43
C ILE A 152 -14.98 -10.04 -10.88
N TYR A 153 -16.03 -10.70 -11.34
CA TYR A 153 -17.33 -10.08 -11.55
C TYR A 153 -18.22 -10.26 -10.32
N ILE A 154 -18.97 -9.22 -9.99
CA ILE A 154 -19.78 -9.09 -8.79
C ILE A 154 -21.25 -8.90 -9.21
N PRO A 155 -22.09 -9.94 -9.15
CA PRO A 155 -23.45 -9.90 -9.67
C PRO A 155 -24.36 -8.86 -9.00
N PHE A 156 -24.24 -8.66 -7.69
CA PHE A 156 -25.16 -7.77 -6.96
C PHE A 156 -24.93 -6.28 -7.24
N GLU A 157 -23.75 -5.90 -7.75
CA GLU A 157 -23.44 -4.53 -8.19
C GLU A 157 -23.42 -4.40 -9.71
N ASP A 158 -23.63 -5.51 -10.43
CA ASP A 158 -23.37 -5.63 -11.86
C ASP A 158 -22.06 -4.94 -12.27
N ALA A 159 -20.96 -5.37 -11.65
CA ALA A 159 -19.66 -4.70 -11.79
C ALA A 159 -18.50 -5.69 -11.86
N PHE A 160 -17.49 -5.35 -12.65
CA PHE A 160 -16.23 -6.07 -12.74
C PHE A 160 -15.13 -5.35 -11.97
N TYR A 161 -14.35 -6.09 -11.20
CA TYR A 161 -13.22 -5.57 -10.43
C TYR A 161 -11.94 -6.25 -10.89
N PHE A 162 -10.83 -5.53 -10.91
CA PHE A 162 -9.53 -6.13 -11.15
C PHE A 162 -8.44 -5.50 -10.29
N PHE A 163 -7.35 -6.27 -10.11
CA PHE A 163 -6.19 -5.87 -9.34
C PHE A 163 -4.92 -5.94 -10.20
N GLY A 164 -4.17 -4.84 -10.14
CA GLY A 164 -2.80 -4.72 -10.58
C GLY A 164 -2.55 -5.15 -12.03
N GLY A 165 -1.44 -5.84 -12.24
CA GLY A 165 -1.05 -6.42 -13.51
C GLY A 165 0.34 -6.02 -13.95
N TYR A 166 0.53 -6.04 -15.27
CA TYR A 166 1.72 -5.53 -15.94
C TYR A 166 1.34 -4.43 -16.91
N ILE A 167 2.09 -3.34 -16.88
CA ILE A 167 2.06 -2.27 -17.88
C ILE A 167 3.46 -2.06 -18.46
N PRO A 168 3.60 -1.71 -19.75
CA PRO A 168 4.88 -1.31 -20.31
C PRO A 168 5.34 0.01 -19.68
N GLU A 169 6.61 0.09 -19.26
CA GLU A 169 7.19 1.34 -18.75
C GLU A 169 7.28 2.40 -19.85
N ASP A 170 7.79 2.01 -21.01
CA ASP A 170 7.86 2.85 -22.21
C ASP A 170 6.67 2.51 -23.12
N LYS A 171 5.71 3.45 -23.20
CA LYS A 171 4.49 3.28 -23.99
C LYS A 171 4.75 3.35 -25.48
N ASP A 172 5.78 4.08 -25.92
CA ASP A 172 6.13 4.23 -27.33
C ASP A 172 6.87 2.99 -27.85
N ARG A 173 7.38 2.15 -26.94
CA ARG A 173 8.02 0.87 -27.23
C ARG A 173 7.35 -0.29 -26.50
N ALA A 174 6.04 -0.23 -26.32
CA ALA A 174 5.28 -1.20 -25.54
C ALA A 174 5.37 -2.65 -26.05
N ASP A 175 5.70 -2.82 -27.34
CA ASP A 175 5.87 -4.11 -28.02
C ASP A 175 7.32 -4.62 -28.04
N ASP A 176 8.28 -3.79 -27.61
CA ASP A 176 9.68 -4.18 -27.53
C ASP A 176 9.92 -5.15 -26.36
N GLN A 177 10.58 -6.27 -26.64
CA GLN A 177 10.91 -7.29 -25.66
C GLN A 177 11.82 -6.79 -24.52
N PHE A 178 12.54 -5.69 -24.72
CA PHE A 178 13.43 -5.08 -23.73
C PHE A 178 12.74 -4.00 -22.91
N THR A 179 11.49 -3.62 -23.25
CA THR A 179 10.72 -2.68 -22.46
C THR A 179 10.39 -3.28 -21.10
N ARG A 180 10.84 -2.60 -20.05
CA ARG A 180 10.59 -3.01 -18.66
C ARG A 180 9.08 -2.99 -18.39
N ARG A 181 8.63 -3.92 -17.56
CA ARG A 181 7.24 -3.95 -17.07
C ARG A 181 7.17 -3.30 -15.71
N LEU A 182 6.20 -2.41 -15.51
CA LEU A 182 5.80 -1.93 -14.20
C LEU A 182 4.67 -2.80 -13.69
N GLU A 183 4.64 -3.01 -12.37
CA GLU A 183 3.65 -3.84 -11.69
C GLU A 183 2.79 -2.96 -10.79
N PRO A 184 1.75 -2.31 -11.32
CA PRO A 184 0.86 -1.51 -10.49
C PRO A 184 0.14 -2.40 -9.47
N ASN A 185 -0.07 -1.85 -8.27
CA ASN A 185 -0.87 -2.49 -7.21
C ASN A 185 -2.22 -1.80 -7.04
N ASP A 186 -2.78 -1.24 -8.11
CA ASP A 186 -4.05 -0.54 -8.09
C ASP A 186 -5.25 -1.49 -8.17
N VAL A 187 -6.37 -1.08 -7.58
CA VAL A 187 -7.65 -1.78 -7.65
C VAL A 187 -8.64 -0.90 -8.40
N TRP A 188 -9.32 -1.51 -9.36
CA TRP A 188 -10.28 -0.83 -10.24
C TRP A 188 -11.62 -1.53 -10.24
N LYS A 189 -12.67 -0.75 -10.50
CA LYS A 189 -14.05 -1.19 -10.73
C LYS A 189 -14.51 -0.69 -12.09
N PHE A 190 -15.14 -1.54 -12.89
CA PHE A 190 -15.99 -1.17 -14.01
C PHE A 190 -17.44 -1.47 -13.64
N SER A 191 -18.30 -0.46 -13.71
CA SER A 191 -19.73 -0.60 -13.50
C SER A 191 -20.42 -0.74 -14.87
N PHE A 192 -21.23 -1.79 -15.02
CA PHE A 192 -22.01 -2.00 -16.26
C PHE A 192 -23.32 -1.20 -16.27
N GLU A 193 -23.68 -0.53 -15.16
CA GLU A 193 -24.87 0.33 -15.09
C GLU A 193 -24.64 1.66 -15.83
N ASP A 194 -23.45 2.24 -15.70
CA ASP A 194 -23.06 3.54 -16.25
C ASP A 194 -21.84 3.46 -17.20
N ASP A 195 -21.40 2.24 -17.53
CA ASP A 195 -20.24 1.95 -18.39
C ASP A 195 -18.96 2.66 -17.93
N ASN A 196 -18.74 2.76 -16.62
CA ASN A 196 -17.71 3.61 -16.05
C ASN A 196 -16.65 2.84 -15.24
N TRP A 197 -15.38 3.12 -15.53
CA TRP A 197 -14.23 2.78 -14.70
C TRP A 197 -14.01 3.78 -13.56
N THR A 198 -13.72 3.24 -12.38
CA THR A 198 -13.34 4.00 -11.18
C THR A 198 -12.15 3.33 -10.49
N LYS A 199 -11.12 4.10 -10.16
CA LYS A 199 -10.00 3.62 -9.35
C LYS A 199 -10.35 3.66 -7.86
N LEU A 200 -10.35 2.50 -7.19
CA LEU A 200 -10.72 2.39 -5.77
C LEU A 200 -9.56 2.71 -4.83
N GLY A 201 -8.33 2.45 -5.27
CA GLY A 201 -7.13 2.67 -4.47
C GLY A 201 -5.99 1.76 -4.90
N SER A 202 -5.07 1.48 -3.97
CA SER A 202 -3.95 0.57 -4.20
C SER A 202 -3.67 -0.30 -2.98
N VAL A 203 -3.26 -1.54 -3.23
CA VAL A 203 -2.69 -2.45 -2.23
C VAL A 203 -1.29 -1.96 -1.83
N PRO A 204 -0.90 -2.01 -0.54
CA PRO A 204 0.42 -1.57 -0.11
C PRO A 204 1.55 -2.33 -0.81
N ALA A 205 2.60 -1.63 -1.24
CA ALA A 205 3.70 -2.21 -2.02
C ALA A 205 4.47 -3.36 -1.33
N ALA A 206 4.34 -3.50 0.00
CA ALA A 206 4.90 -4.64 0.73
C ALA A 206 4.16 -5.98 0.46
N TYR A 207 3.02 -5.92 -0.24
CA TYR A 207 2.23 -7.07 -0.63
C TYR A 207 2.11 -7.10 -2.16
N GLU A 208 2.60 -8.17 -2.75
CA GLU A 208 2.48 -8.44 -4.18
C GLU A 208 1.43 -9.52 -4.42
N TYR A 209 0.91 -9.60 -5.65
CA TYR A 209 0.03 -10.71 -6.02
C TYR A 209 0.70 -12.06 -5.76
N TYR A 210 -0.06 -13.03 -5.27
CA TYR A 210 0.47 -14.37 -5.01
C TYR A 210 0.76 -15.08 -6.35
N ARG A 211 2.04 -15.21 -6.69
CA ARG A 211 2.49 -15.90 -7.92
C ARG A 211 3.22 -17.22 -7.65
N GLY A 212 3.24 -17.68 -6.40
CA GLY A 212 4.17 -18.71 -5.93
C GLY A 212 5.64 -18.27 -6.05
N SER A 213 6.57 -19.04 -5.47
CA SER A 213 8.00 -18.73 -5.59
C SER A 213 8.47 -18.80 -7.05
N LYS A 214 9.40 -17.92 -7.43
CA LYS A 214 10.02 -17.89 -8.78
C LYS A 214 10.63 -19.25 -9.20
N ASN A 215 11.02 -20.09 -8.24
CA ASN A 215 11.58 -21.42 -8.47
C ASN A 215 10.52 -22.53 -8.45
N ARG A 216 9.25 -22.19 -8.19
CA ARG A 216 8.16 -23.12 -7.86
C ARG A 216 6.85 -22.69 -8.53
N ARG A 217 6.91 -22.32 -9.81
CA ARG A 217 5.71 -22.01 -10.59
C ARG A 217 5.22 -23.26 -11.29
N TYR A 218 3.94 -23.55 -11.13
CA TYR A 218 3.20 -24.41 -12.03
C TYR A 218 2.86 -23.63 -13.30
N GLY A 219 2.68 -24.30 -14.44
CA GLY A 219 2.53 -23.67 -15.76
C GLY A 219 1.46 -22.56 -15.84
N ARG A 220 0.27 -22.87 -16.34
CA ARG A 220 -0.86 -21.95 -16.45
C ARG A 220 -1.94 -22.32 -15.44
N ILE A 221 -2.53 -21.30 -14.85
CA ILE A 221 -3.65 -21.41 -13.92
C ILE A 221 -4.85 -20.64 -14.48
N ASN A 222 -6.05 -21.01 -14.05
CA ASN A 222 -7.27 -20.38 -14.56
C ASN A 222 -7.43 -19.01 -13.91
N LYS A 223 -7.41 -17.95 -14.73
CA LYS A 223 -7.58 -16.57 -14.24
C LYS A 223 -9.00 -16.29 -13.73
N VAL A 224 -10.02 -17.05 -14.16
CA VAL A 224 -11.38 -16.95 -13.58
C VAL A 224 -11.34 -17.23 -12.07
N SER A 225 -10.45 -18.11 -11.64
CA SER A 225 -10.23 -18.51 -10.24
C SER A 225 -8.92 -17.98 -9.65
N GLY A 226 -8.44 -16.82 -10.12
CA GLY A 226 -7.27 -16.14 -9.57
C GLY A 226 -7.54 -15.45 -8.21
N SER A 227 -8.82 -15.25 -7.88
CA SER A 227 -9.28 -14.68 -6.62
C SER A 227 -10.72 -15.13 -6.35
N PHE A 228 -11.27 -14.81 -5.18
CA PHE A 228 -12.64 -15.21 -4.85
C PHE A 228 -13.38 -14.13 -4.08
N TYR A 229 -14.69 -14.19 -4.16
CA TYR A 229 -15.61 -13.25 -3.54
C TYR A 229 -16.60 -14.01 -2.67
N SER A 230 -16.97 -13.43 -1.53
CA SER A 230 -18.03 -13.93 -0.66
C SER A 230 -19.29 -13.07 -0.75
N ASP A 231 -20.41 -13.70 -1.12
CA ASP A 231 -21.70 -13.03 -1.19
C ASP A 231 -22.27 -12.69 0.21
N SER A 232 -21.90 -13.44 1.24
CA SER A 232 -22.38 -13.22 2.61
C SER A 232 -21.78 -11.94 3.21
N SER A 233 -20.46 -11.78 3.11
CA SER A 233 -19.71 -10.67 3.68
C SER A 233 -19.58 -9.49 2.72
N LYS A 234 -19.84 -9.71 1.42
CA LYS A 234 -19.60 -8.76 0.32
C LYS A 234 -18.13 -8.35 0.22
N ILE A 235 -17.22 -9.28 0.46
CA ILE A 235 -15.77 -9.06 0.42
C ILE A 235 -15.16 -9.82 -0.75
N TRP A 236 -14.33 -9.14 -1.52
CA TRP A 236 -13.45 -9.74 -2.50
C TRP A 236 -12.06 -9.96 -1.89
N TYR A 237 -11.53 -11.18 -2.00
CA TYR A 237 -10.24 -11.55 -1.44
C TYR A 237 -9.19 -11.73 -2.55
N ILE A 238 -8.18 -10.86 -2.55
CA ILE A 238 -7.05 -10.91 -3.48
C ILE A 238 -5.92 -11.72 -2.83
N PRO A 239 -5.48 -12.86 -3.38
CA PRO A 239 -4.33 -13.60 -2.88
C PRO A 239 -3.04 -12.80 -3.06
N THR A 240 -2.28 -12.60 -1.99
CA THR A 240 -1.00 -11.88 -2.00
C THR A 240 0.09 -12.61 -1.24
N ALA A 241 1.34 -12.22 -1.44
CA ALA A 241 2.50 -12.62 -0.66
C ALA A 241 3.22 -11.38 -0.14
N SER A 242 3.87 -11.49 1.03
CA SER A 242 4.73 -10.42 1.55
C SER A 242 6.21 -10.75 1.33
N GLU A 243 7.00 -9.79 0.89
CA GLU A 243 8.46 -9.96 0.79
C GLU A 243 9.07 -10.32 2.16
N GLY A 244 9.93 -11.34 2.20
CA GLY A 244 10.70 -11.72 3.38
C GLY A 244 10.02 -12.68 4.38
N ARG A 245 8.70 -12.91 4.29
CA ARG A 245 8.00 -13.95 5.08
C ARG A 245 7.66 -15.17 4.22
N GLY A 246 8.71 -15.90 3.82
CA GLY A 246 8.66 -17.19 3.12
C GLY A 246 7.32 -17.56 2.47
N ASP A 247 7.01 -17.00 1.30
CA ASP A 247 5.89 -17.39 0.42
C ASP A 247 4.52 -17.65 1.11
N LEU A 248 4.26 -17.11 2.31
CA LEU A 248 2.97 -17.33 2.98
C LEU A 248 1.88 -16.62 2.19
N VAL A 249 0.78 -17.36 1.96
CA VAL A 249 -0.36 -16.85 1.23
C VAL A 249 -1.17 -15.97 2.17
N ASN A 250 -1.18 -14.68 1.87
CA ASN A 250 -2.01 -13.68 2.51
C ASN A 250 -3.20 -13.38 1.61
N PHE A 251 -4.22 -12.75 2.17
CA PHE A 251 -5.34 -12.22 1.39
C PHE A 251 -5.52 -10.75 1.70
N VAL A 252 -5.68 -9.93 0.67
CA VAL A 252 -6.09 -8.53 0.81
C VAL A 252 -7.60 -8.49 0.59
N PRO A 253 -8.39 -8.21 1.64
CA PRO A 253 -9.82 -8.06 1.48
C PRO A 253 -10.15 -6.68 0.90
N VAL A 254 -11.07 -6.63 -0.05
CA VAL A 254 -11.71 -5.41 -0.55
C VAL A 254 -13.17 -5.48 -0.14
N ASP A 255 -13.58 -4.59 0.76
CA ASP A 255 -14.97 -4.45 1.18
C ASP A 255 -15.72 -3.72 0.06
N LEU A 256 -16.58 -4.44 -0.65
CA LEU A 256 -17.27 -3.91 -1.82
C LEU A 256 -18.39 -2.94 -1.44
N LYS A 257 -18.99 -3.08 -0.25
CA LYS A 257 -20.02 -2.13 0.22
C LYS A 257 -19.46 -0.74 0.45
N SER A 258 -18.25 -0.65 1.01
CA SER A 258 -17.60 0.63 1.29
C SER A 258 -16.59 1.05 0.22
N GLY A 259 -16.24 0.16 -0.72
CA GLY A 259 -15.18 0.37 -1.70
C GLY A 259 -13.77 0.41 -1.10
N LYS A 260 -13.59 -0.02 0.16
CA LYS A 260 -12.32 0.11 0.88
C LYS A 260 -11.46 -1.14 0.75
N ILE A 261 -10.18 -0.92 0.45
CA ILE A 261 -9.13 -1.94 0.54
C ILE A 261 -8.72 -2.07 2.01
N LEU A 262 -8.89 -3.26 2.58
CA LEU A 262 -8.60 -3.55 3.98
C LEU A 262 -7.17 -4.04 4.19
N THR A 263 -6.78 -4.16 5.45
CA THR A 263 -5.45 -4.68 5.80
C THR A 263 -5.36 -6.16 5.43
N PRO A 264 -4.20 -6.63 4.94
CA PRO A 264 -4.05 -8.02 4.56
C PRO A 264 -4.19 -8.95 5.77
N ILE A 265 -4.82 -10.10 5.57
CA ILE A 265 -5.01 -11.16 6.56
C ILE A 265 -4.12 -12.35 6.24
N VAL A 266 -3.62 -13.00 7.29
CA VAL A 266 -2.82 -14.22 7.22
C VAL A 266 -3.70 -15.34 7.76
N LEU A 267 -3.81 -16.45 7.05
CA LEU A 267 -4.58 -17.59 7.55
C LEU A 267 -3.82 -18.28 8.69
N ASP A 268 -4.46 -18.44 9.85
CA ASP A 268 -3.91 -19.21 10.97
C ASP A 268 -3.67 -20.68 10.63
N SER A 269 -4.42 -21.23 9.67
CA SER A 269 -4.24 -22.60 9.18
C SER A 269 -2.96 -22.81 8.38
N GLY A 270 -2.22 -21.75 8.08
CA GLY A 270 -0.87 -21.79 7.50
C GLY A 270 -0.80 -22.65 6.23
N LEU A 271 -1.21 -22.11 5.07
CA LEU A 271 -0.78 -22.69 3.80
C LEU A 271 0.72 -22.43 3.66
N ASN A 272 1.51 -23.35 4.24
CA ASN A 272 2.94 -23.32 4.13
C ASN A 272 3.31 -23.64 2.69
N SER A 273 3.86 -22.65 2.01
CA SER A 273 4.39 -22.72 0.65
C SER A 273 5.47 -23.79 0.43
N ASP A 274 6.10 -24.26 1.51
CA ASP A 274 7.01 -25.40 1.46
C ASP A 274 6.31 -26.75 1.34
N GLU A 275 5.02 -26.83 1.68
CA GLU A 275 4.21 -28.05 1.66
C GLU A 275 3.07 -28.01 0.65
N PHE A 276 2.53 -26.82 0.34
CA PHE A 276 1.40 -26.66 -0.54
C PHE A 276 1.56 -25.40 -1.40
N LEU A 277 1.41 -25.54 -2.71
CA LEU A 277 1.46 -24.45 -3.68
C LEU A 277 0.04 -24.17 -4.20
N PRO A 278 -0.65 -23.13 -3.72
CA PRO A 278 -1.93 -22.71 -4.26
C PRO A 278 -1.83 -22.32 -5.73
N ALA A 279 -2.88 -22.66 -6.48
CA ALA A 279 -2.99 -22.37 -7.89
C ALA A 279 -4.33 -21.70 -8.25
N ASN A 280 -5.43 -22.13 -7.64
CA ASN A 280 -6.76 -21.62 -7.92
C ASN A 280 -7.52 -21.42 -6.61
N PHE A 281 -8.29 -20.34 -6.52
CA PHE A 281 -9.01 -19.92 -5.33
C PHE A 281 -10.49 -19.78 -5.64
N HIS A 282 -11.32 -20.44 -4.84
CA HIS A 282 -12.75 -20.55 -5.04
C HIS A 282 -13.50 -20.27 -3.75
N PHE A 283 -14.76 -19.85 -3.89
CA PHE A 283 -15.67 -19.70 -2.76
C PHE A 283 -16.96 -20.45 -3.02
N ASP A 284 -17.29 -21.38 -2.12
CA ASP A 284 -18.57 -22.05 -2.08
C ASP A 284 -19.60 -21.16 -1.40
N GLN A 285 -20.34 -20.40 -2.22
CA GLN A 285 -21.36 -19.46 -1.77
C GLN A 285 -22.44 -20.12 -0.90
N ARG A 286 -22.74 -21.41 -1.10
CA ARG A 286 -23.81 -22.11 -0.38
C ARG A 286 -23.39 -22.54 1.01
N ASN A 287 -22.15 -23.00 1.14
CA ASN A 287 -21.63 -23.55 2.39
C ASN A 287 -20.72 -22.58 3.17
N GLY A 288 -20.43 -21.39 2.63
CA GLY A 288 -19.56 -20.40 3.26
C GLY A 288 -18.13 -20.90 3.42
N LYS A 289 -17.63 -21.63 2.42
CA LYS A 289 -16.30 -22.26 2.46
C LYS A 289 -15.40 -21.71 1.38
N VAL A 290 -14.18 -21.38 1.78
CA VAL A 290 -13.09 -21.12 0.87
C VAL A 290 -12.52 -22.46 0.43
N ILE A 291 -12.29 -22.62 -0.86
CA ILE A 291 -11.70 -23.82 -1.45
C ILE A 291 -10.48 -23.40 -2.25
N ILE A 292 -9.33 -23.96 -1.92
CA ILE A 292 -8.07 -23.68 -2.60
C ILE A 292 -7.57 -24.97 -3.22
N VAL A 293 -7.37 -24.92 -4.53
CA VAL A 293 -6.75 -26.00 -5.30
C VAL A 293 -5.30 -25.67 -5.48
N GLY A 294 -4.44 -26.63 -5.17
CA GLY A 294 -3.01 -26.46 -5.30
C GLY A 294 -2.30 -27.79 -5.44
N LEU A 295 -0.99 -27.73 -5.35
CA LEU A 295 -0.12 -28.88 -5.47
C LEU A 295 0.55 -29.15 -4.13
N LYS A 296 0.40 -30.39 -3.66
CA LYS A 296 1.12 -30.85 -2.48
C LYS A 296 2.57 -31.12 -2.84
N LYS A 297 3.48 -30.49 -2.11
CA LYS A 297 4.92 -30.71 -2.23
C LYS A 297 5.33 -31.89 -1.35
N ILE A 298 5.70 -32.98 -2.01
CA ILE A 298 6.23 -34.17 -1.35
C ILE A 298 7.75 -34.13 -1.48
N THR A 299 8.46 -34.23 -0.35
CA THR A 299 9.92 -34.26 -0.37
C THR A 299 10.42 -35.52 -1.09
N LYS A 300 11.44 -35.38 -1.94
CA LYS A 300 12.11 -36.48 -2.67
C LYS A 300 11.28 -37.15 -3.79
N THR A 301 10.26 -36.49 -4.33
CA THR A 301 9.52 -36.98 -5.51
C THR A 301 9.35 -35.91 -6.58
N ASP A 302 9.40 -36.29 -7.86
CA ASP A 302 9.12 -35.41 -9.01
C ASP A 302 7.62 -35.36 -9.37
N SER A 303 6.77 -35.91 -8.49
CA SER A 303 5.32 -35.92 -8.60
C SER A 303 4.71 -34.99 -7.55
N TYR A 304 3.89 -34.05 -7.99
CA TYR A 304 3.16 -33.12 -7.13
C TYR A 304 1.66 -33.41 -7.25
N PRO A 305 1.07 -34.19 -6.34
CA PRO A 305 -0.36 -34.48 -6.42
C PRO A 305 -1.18 -33.21 -6.19
N ILE A 306 -2.28 -33.10 -6.92
CA ILE A 306 -3.27 -32.04 -6.69
C ILE A 306 -3.92 -32.29 -5.33
N GLU A 307 -3.93 -31.26 -4.50
CA GLU A 307 -4.59 -31.25 -3.19
C GLU A 307 -5.60 -30.11 -3.16
N ILE A 308 -6.75 -30.39 -2.54
CA ILE A 308 -7.84 -29.44 -2.38
C ILE A 308 -8.02 -29.22 -0.89
N VAL A 309 -7.77 -27.99 -0.46
CA VAL A 309 -7.91 -27.56 0.93
C VAL A 309 -9.16 -26.70 1.03
N SER A 310 -9.96 -26.91 2.08
CA SER A 310 -11.15 -26.11 2.35
C SER A 310 -11.23 -25.70 3.80
N PHE A 311 -11.64 -24.46 4.06
CA PHE A 311 -11.86 -23.93 5.41
C PHE A 311 -13.06 -22.98 5.41
N ALA A 312 -13.63 -22.73 6.60
CA ALA A 312 -14.77 -21.83 6.75
C ALA A 312 -14.34 -20.37 6.58
N GLU A 313 -15.23 -19.54 6.02
CA GLU A 313 -15.00 -18.10 5.87
C GLU A 313 -14.75 -17.39 7.21
N ASP A 314 -15.36 -17.86 8.29
CA ASP A 314 -15.22 -17.28 9.64
C ASP A 314 -13.76 -17.13 10.08
N SER A 315 -12.88 -18.06 9.66
CA SER A 315 -11.44 -17.99 9.93
C SER A 315 -10.75 -16.82 9.23
N MET A 316 -11.31 -16.32 8.13
CA MET A 316 -10.82 -15.12 7.43
C MET A 316 -11.42 -13.86 8.04
N LEU A 317 -12.70 -13.88 8.38
CA LEU A 317 -13.40 -12.73 8.97
C LEU A 317 -12.84 -12.37 10.35
N SER A 318 -12.47 -13.37 11.17
CA SER A 318 -11.81 -13.14 12.46
C SER A 318 -10.50 -12.34 12.29
N GLY A 319 -9.70 -12.67 11.28
CA GLY A 319 -8.45 -11.96 10.97
C GLY A 319 -8.65 -10.49 10.57
N ILE A 320 -9.80 -10.16 9.96
CA ILE A 320 -10.17 -8.77 9.63
C ILE A 320 -10.53 -8.00 10.91
N GLN A 321 -11.37 -8.60 11.77
CA GLN A 321 -11.83 -7.95 13.01
C GLN A 321 -10.67 -7.72 13.99
N ASP A 322 -9.86 -8.75 14.25
CA ASP A 322 -8.79 -8.69 15.26
C ASP A 322 -7.71 -7.64 14.92
N ARG A 323 -7.38 -7.49 13.62
CA ARG A 323 -6.45 -6.46 13.16
C ARG A 323 -7.02 -5.05 13.24
N SER A 324 -8.32 -4.88 12.99
CA SER A 324 -8.97 -3.58 13.14
C SER A 324 -8.92 -3.08 14.59
N GLU A 325 -9.17 -3.95 15.57
CA GLU A 325 -9.05 -3.62 17.00
C GLU A 325 -7.59 -3.41 17.44
N THR A 326 -6.67 -4.24 16.97
CA THR A 326 -5.25 -4.14 17.33
C THR A 326 -4.62 -2.85 16.80
N SER A 327 -4.99 -2.43 15.58
CA SER A 327 -4.56 -1.14 15.01
C SER A 327 -5.02 0.03 15.89
N ILE A 328 -6.26 0.00 16.39
CA ILE A 328 -6.81 1.04 17.25
C ILE A 328 -6.11 1.06 18.62
N ARG A 329 -5.91 -0.11 19.25
CA ARG A 329 -5.22 -0.23 20.56
C ARG A 329 -3.77 0.26 20.52
N SER A 330 -3.03 -0.05 19.46
CA SER A 330 -1.64 0.38 19.32
C SER A 330 -1.52 1.90 19.21
N GLN A 331 -2.40 2.56 18.44
CA GLN A 331 -2.44 4.03 18.36
C GLN A 331 -2.72 4.69 19.72
N PHE A 332 -3.64 4.14 20.51
CA PHE A 332 -3.89 4.62 21.87
C PHE A 332 -2.72 4.39 22.82
N LEU A 333 -2.00 3.28 22.70
CA LEU A 333 -0.79 3.01 23.49
C LEU A 333 0.35 3.99 23.14
N TYR A 334 0.56 4.29 21.85
CA TYR A 334 1.55 5.28 21.43
C TYR A 334 1.17 6.69 21.88
N ALA A 335 -0.12 7.06 21.77
CA ALA A 335 -0.62 8.34 22.29
C ALA A 335 -0.44 8.45 23.81
N GLY A 336 -0.77 7.38 24.55
CA GLY A 336 -0.56 7.32 26.00
C GLY A 336 0.92 7.39 26.40
N GLY A 337 1.79 6.69 25.66
CA GLY A 337 3.24 6.76 25.86
C GLY A 337 3.82 8.15 25.56
N PHE A 338 3.33 8.83 24.53
CA PHE A 338 3.71 10.20 24.22
C PHE A 338 3.26 11.18 25.30
N ILE A 339 2.03 11.04 25.80
CA ILE A 339 1.52 11.85 26.91
C ILE A 339 2.34 11.62 28.18
N LEU A 340 2.68 10.36 28.50
CA LEU A 340 3.52 10.01 29.64
C LEU A 340 4.93 10.60 29.49
N LEU A 341 5.52 10.53 28.29
CA LEU A 341 6.82 11.12 27.97
C LEU A 341 6.79 12.63 28.17
N CYS A 342 5.78 13.32 27.63
CA CYS A 342 5.56 14.75 27.84
C CYS A 342 5.42 15.08 29.33
N PHE A 343 4.66 14.28 30.09
CA PHE A 343 4.49 14.48 31.53
C PHE A 343 5.80 14.29 32.30
N VAL A 344 6.59 13.26 31.97
CA VAL A 344 7.92 13.03 32.57
C VAL A 344 8.87 14.18 32.22
N LEU A 345 8.89 14.65 30.98
CA LEU A 345 9.69 15.80 30.57
C LEU A 345 9.27 17.08 31.32
N LEU A 346 7.98 17.26 31.56
CA LEU A 346 7.43 18.39 32.31
C LEU A 346 7.80 18.30 33.80
N LEU A 347 7.75 17.11 34.40
CA LEU A 347 8.25 16.86 35.76
C LEU A 347 9.76 17.05 35.88
N LEU A 348 10.54 16.63 34.88
CA LEU A 348 11.99 16.86 34.84
C LEU A 348 12.31 18.34 34.69
N TYR A 349 11.55 19.06 33.86
CA TYR A 349 11.64 20.51 33.73
C TYR A 349 11.34 21.21 35.07
N TRP A 350 10.27 20.82 35.76
CA TRP A 350 9.93 21.36 37.08
C TRP A 350 10.96 20.99 38.14
N LYS A 351 11.46 19.76 38.15
CA LYS A 351 12.52 19.33 39.09
C LYS A 351 13.86 20.01 38.82
N ARG A 352 14.17 20.31 37.56
CA ARG A 352 15.35 21.11 37.19
C ARG A 352 15.16 22.55 37.62
N ARG A 353 13.97 23.13 37.42
CA ARG A 353 13.61 24.47 37.91
C ARG A 353 13.60 24.56 39.44
N SER A 354 13.19 23.51 40.15
CA SER A 354 13.20 23.45 41.64
C SER A 354 14.57 23.08 42.23
N ARG A 355 15.55 22.67 41.42
CA ARG A 355 16.94 22.43 41.83
C ARG A 355 17.88 23.58 41.49
N VAL A 356 17.42 24.55 40.71
CA VAL A 356 18.03 25.88 40.67
C VAL A 356 17.43 26.69 41.82
N THR A 357 17.79 26.30 43.03
CA THR A 357 17.81 27.23 44.15
C THR A 357 19.06 28.07 43.89
N VAL A 358 18.89 29.27 43.34
CA VAL A 358 19.98 30.24 43.28
C VAL A 358 20.49 30.41 44.72
N ASN A 359 21.75 30.07 44.95
CA ASN A 359 22.41 30.31 46.21
C ASN A 359 22.63 31.84 46.27
N LEU A 360 21.64 32.55 46.82
CA LEU A 360 21.53 34.02 46.79
C LEU A 360 22.60 34.76 47.62
N ASP A 361 23.51 34.04 48.28
CA ASP A 361 24.63 34.62 49.04
C ASP A 361 25.91 34.85 48.21
N SER A 362 25.96 34.44 46.93
CA SER A 362 27.12 34.68 46.05
C SER A 362 26.90 35.77 44.98
N ILE A 363 25.81 36.54 45.07
CA ILE A 363 25.47 37.62 44.11
C ILE A 363 25.57 39.02 44.76
N ASN A 364 25.61 39.13 46.10
CA ASN A 364 25.75 40.41 46.83
C ASN A 364 27.19 40.98 46.88
N LYS A 365 27.99 40.74 45.84
CA LYS A 365 29.32 41.36 45.62
C LYS A 365 29.53 41.76 44.15
N MET A 366 28.46 42.15 43.46
CA MET A 366 28.47 42.32 42.00
C MET A 366 27.99 43.72 41.58
N SER A 367 28.61 44.77 42.12
CA SER A 367 28.51 46.12 41.54
C SER A 367 29.80 46.96 41.66
N ASP A 368 30.65 46.69 42.65
CA ASP A 368 31.94 47.39 42.83
C ASP A 368 33.15 46.71 42.15
N ASP A 369 33.08 45.43 41.78
CA ASP A 369 34.24 44.67 41.25
C ASP A 369 34.49 44.83 39.72
N PHE A 370 33.51 45.28 38.92
CA PHE A 370 33.67 45.34 37.46
C PHE A 370 34.67 46.39 36.96
N LYS A 371 35.10 47.33 37.81
CA LYS A 371 36.05 48.39 37.42
C LYS A 371 37.51 47.94 37.38
N HIS A 372 37.85 46.76 37.91
CA HIS A 372 39.25 46.31 38.06
C HIS A 372 39.55 44.93 37.42
N GLU A 373 38.65 44.43 36.57
CA GLU A 373 38.78 43.08 36.00
C GLU A 373 39.72 43.01 34.78
N ASP A 374 40.71 42.12 34.83
CA ASP A 374 41.70 41.89 33.75
C ASP A 374 41.14 41.08 32.56
N TRP A 375 39.96 40.47 32.71
CA TRP A 375 39.39 39.58 31.68
C TRP A 375 38.55 40.30 30.61
N LEU A 376 38.24 41.59 30.79
CA LEU A 376 37.57 42.43 29.79
C LEU A 376 38.56 43.36 29.09
N ASN A 377 38.41 43.52 27.77
CA ASN A 377 39.18 44.50 27.00
C ASN A 377 38.58 45.91 27.15
N ASN A 378 39.30 46.93 26.69
CA ASN A 378 38.90 48.34 26.86
C ASN A 378 37.54 48.68 26.23
N GLN A 379 37.18 48.05 25.11
CA GLN A 379 35.90 48.27 24.43
C GLN A 379 34.75 47.59 25.17
N GLU A 380 34.97 46.37 25.68
CA GLU A 380 34.02 45.65 26.50
C GLU A 380 33.76 46.39 27.83
N LYS A 381 34.81 46.93 28.46
CA LYS A 381 34.71 47.78 29.66
C LYS A 381 33.91 49.05 29.38
N LYS A 382 34.19 49.74 28.27
CA LYS A 382 33.44 50.95 27.86
C LYS A 382 31.96 50.65 27.64
N MET A 383 31.64 49.53 26.97
CA MET A 383 30.27 49.09 26.75
C MET A 383 29.54 48.78 28.06
N LEU A 384 30.18 48.04 28.97
CA LEU A 384 29.57 47.69 30.24
C LEU A 384 29.37 48.92 31.15
N ASP A 385 30.32 49.85 31.18
CA ASP A 385 30.20 51.11 31.92
C ASP A 385 29.04 51.99 31.41
N VAL A 386 28.83 52.07 30.09
CA VAL A 386 27.69 52.78 29.51
C VAL A 386 26.35 52.14 29.93
N LEU A 387 26.26 50.82 29.89
CA LEU A 387 25.04 50.08 30.23
C LEU A 387 24.74 50.04 31.75
N LEU A 388 25.78 50.06 32.60
CA LEU A 388 25.60 50.12 34.07
C LEU A 388 25.23 51.53 34.56
N LYS A 389 25.63 52.57 33.82
CA LYS A 389 25.26 53.97 34.12
C LYS A 389 23.86 54.33 33.63
N SER A 390 23.31 53.62 32.65
CA SER A 390 21.93 53.79 32.24
C SER A 390 20.99 53.10 33.20
N ASP A 391 20.05 53.85 33.78
CA ASP A 391 19.03 53.30 34.69
C ASP A 391 17.96 52.47 33.96
N THR A 392 17.99 52.41 32.63
CA THR A 392 17.03 51.70 31.77
C THR A 392 17.73 51.07 30.56
N PHE A 393 17.05 50.13 29.88
CA PHE A 393 17.54 49.55 28.63
C PHE A 393 17.70 50.62 27.54
N MET A 394 18.88 50.67 26.92
CA MET A 394 19.28 51.69 25.95
C MET A 394 18.95 51.31 24.52
N GLU A 395 18.53 52.28 23.71
CA GLU A 395 18.28 52.06 22.27
C GLU A 395 19.58 51.71 21.54
N THR A 396 19.45 50.87 20.50
CA THR A 396 20.57 50.44 19.66
C THR A 396 21.41 51.60 19.10
N SER A 397 20.77 52.66 18.59
CA SER A 397 21.46 53.83 18.01
C SER A 397 22.24 54.61 19.07
N GLU A 398 21.63 54.84 20.23
CA GLU A 398 22.25 55.56 21.35
C GLU A 398 23.45 54.79 21.90
N LEU A 399 23.36 53.47 22.01
CA LEU A 399 24.46 52.61 22.46
C LEU A 399 25.63 52.62 21.48
N GLU A 400 25.34 52.58 20.18
CA GLU A 400 26.35 52.61 19.12
C GLU A 400 27.07 53.96 19.05
N GLU A 401 26.34 55.07 19.16
CA GLU A 401 26.91 56.41 19.17
C GLU A 401 27.78 56.68 20.39
N ARG A 402 27.48 56.10 21.56
CA ARG A 402 28.29 56.30 22.77
C ARG A 402 29.59 55.50 22.78
N ILE A 403 29.62 54.36 22.11
CA ILE A 403 30.76 53.43 22.15
C ILE A 403 31.67 53.63 20.94
N TRP A 404 31.08 53.81 19.75
CA TRP A 404 31.76 53.91 18.45
C TRP A 404 31.29 55.18 17.69
N ASP A 405 31.52 56.34 18.30
CA ASP A 405 31.24 57.67 17.72
C ASP A 405 32.11 57.98 16.49
N ASP A 406 33.27 57.33 16.38
CA ASP A 406 34.25 57.51 15.31
C ASP A 406 33.99 56.66 14.05
N ILE A 407 32.97 55.79 14.07
CA ILE A 407 32.68 54.86 12.97
C ILE A 407 31.38 55.26 12.26
N ASP A 408 31.47 55.77 11.04
CA ASP A 408 30.28 56.16 10.26
C ASP A 408 29.50 54.96 9.68
N ASN A 409 30.17 53.84 9.42
CA ASN A 409 29.55 52.67 8.79
C ASN A 409 28.63 51.91 9.77
N TYR A 410 27.32 51.98 9.51
CA TYR A 410 26.28 51.32 10.30
C TYR A 410 26.44 49.79 10.39
N ASP A 411 26.67 49.10 9.28
CA ASP A 411 26.78 47.64 9.28
C ASP A 411 28.02 47.16 10.04
N TYR A 412 29.10 47.95 10.01
CA TYR A 412 30.29 47.67 10.79
C TYR A 412 30.07 47.90 12.29
N ARG A 413 29.40 48.99 12.69
CA ARG A 413 28.99 49.23 14.09
C ARG A 413 28.08 48.13 14.63
N ARG A 414 27.11 47.69 13.83
CA ARG A 414 26.21 46.59 14.18
C ARG A 414 26.96 45.29 14.42
N LYS A 415 27.98 44.98 13.60
CA LYS A 415 28.83 43.80 13.77
C LYS A 415 29.62 43.90 15.07
N LEU A 416 30.31 45.02 15.30
CA LEU A 416 31.08 45.26 16.53
C LEU A 416 30.21 45.11 17.78
N ARG A 417 29.02 45.74 17.79
CA ARG A 417 28.05 45.63 18.89
C ARG A 417 27.73 44.18 19.24
N ASN A 418 27.35 43.37 18.25
CA ASN A 418 26.99 41.98 18.50
C ASN A 418 28.19 41.14 18.96
N GLU A 419 29.38 41.39 18.40
CA GLU A 419 30.61 40.70 18.83
C GLU A 419 31.00 41.07 20.26
N THR A 420 30.92 42.35 20.64
CA THR A 420 31.23 42.82 21.99
C THR A 420 30.24 42.29 23.02
N ILE A 421 28.93 42.34 22.75
CA ILE A 421 27.91 41.81 23.67
C ILE A 421 28.08 40.30 23.86
N ASN A 422 28.28 39.55 22.77
CA ASN A 422 28.50 38.11 22.85
C ASN A 422 29.80 37.77 23.58
N ALA A 423 30.85 38.56 23.41
CA ALA A 423 32.11 38.38 24.12
C ALA A 423 31.95 38.63 25.62
N ILE A 424 31.28 39.71 26.03
CA ILE A 424 30.98 40.02 27.44
C ILE A 424 30.17 38.87 28.06
N ASN A 425 29.07 38.47 27.44
CA ASN A 425 28.20 37.42 27.95
C ASN A 425 28.92 36.06 28.05
N ARG A 426 29.72 35.69 27.05
CA ARG A 426 30.50 34.45 27.09
C ARG A 426 31.50 34.48 28.25
N LYS A 427 32.29 35.54 28.36
CA LYS A 427 33.32 35.66 29.39
C LYS A 427 32.69 35.73 30.79
N PHE A 428 31.56 36.40 30.94
CA PHE A 428 30.79 36.42 32.20
C PHE A 428 30.31 35.01 32.60
N LYS A 429 29.75 34.25 31.65
CA LYS A 429 29.33 32.86 31.89
C LYS A 429 30.49 31.96 32.31
N GLU A 430 31.63 32.09 31.63
CA GLU A 430 32.86 31.35 31.95
C GLU A 430 33.39 31.71 33.35
N HIS A 431 33.40 33.01 33.69
CA HIS A 431 33.96 33.51 34.94
C HIS A 431 33.09 33.15 36.16
N TYR A 432 31.77 33.35 36.08
CA TYR A 432 30.84 33.09 37.19
C TYR A 432 30.18 31.71 37.14
N ASN A 433 30.59 30.87 36.19
CA ASN A 433 30.03 29.53 35.96
C ASN A 433 28.49 29.53 35.92
N THR A 434 27.92 30.54 35.24
CA THR A 434 26.47 30.73 35.09
C THR A 434 26.04 30.46 33.65
N SER A 435 24.76 30.14 33.47
CA SER A 435 24.16 30.00 32.13
C SER A 435 23.42 31.25 31.66
N ALA A 436 23.24 32.24 32.55
CA ALA A 436 22.55 33.50 32.27
C ALA A 436 23.45 34.49 31.52
N ASP A 437 22.85 35.29 30.64
CA ASP A 437 23.52 36.40 29.94
C ASP A 437 23.52 37.65 30.83
N LEU A 438 24.65 38.35 30.93
CA LEU A 438 24.75 39.60 31.71
C LEU A 438 24.01 40.74 31.01
N ILE A 439 24.23 40.87 29.71
CA ILE A 439 23.56 41.86 28.85
C ILE A 439 22.45 41.15 28.09
N SER A 440 21.21 41.57 28.34
CA SER A 440 20.04 41.07 27.65
C SER A 440 19.51 42.10 26.65
N ARG A 441 18.66 41.64 25.72
CA ARG A 441 17.96 42.50 24.76
C ARG A 441 16.46 42.28 24.88
N ILE A 442 15.70 43.36 24.88
CA ILE A 442 14.24 43.35 24.83
C ILE A 442 13.78 44.02 23.54
N LYS A 443 12.60 43.64 23.04
CA LYS A 443 11.97 44.39 21.95
C LYS A 443 11.48 45.73 22.49
N ASP A 444 11.70 46.78 21.73
CA ASP A 444 11.17 48.10 22.07
C ASP A 444 9.62 48.03 22.09
N PRO A 445 8.96 48.43 23.20
CA PRO A 445 7.51 48.44 23.31
C PRO A 445 6.81 49.33 22.28
N GLU A 446 7.48 50.40 21.81
CA GLU A 446 6.93 51.39 20.89
C GLU A 446 7.17 51.00 19.40
N ASP A 447 8.26 50.28 19.09
CA ASP A 447 8.53 49.73 17.75
C ASP A 447 9.15 48.33 17.81
N ASN A 448 8.33 47.30 17.52
CA ASN A 448 8.72 45.89 17.51
C ASN A 448 9.90 45.53 16.56
N ARG A 449 10.36 46.45 15.72
CA ARG A 449 11.53 46.30 14.83
C ARG A 449 12.84 46.72 15.50
N ARG A 450 12.80 47.38 16.65
CA ARG A 450 13.98 47.85 17.40
C ARG A 450 14.23 46.99 18.63
N PHE A 451 15.49 46.98 19.07
CA PHE A 451 15.91 46.30 20.29
C PHE A 451 16.55 47.31 21.25
N LEU A 452 16.22 47.15 22.52
CA LEU A 452 16.84 47.85 23.63
C LEU A 452 17.79 46.89 24.35
N TYR A 453 18.93 47.39 24.80
CA TYR A 453 19.99 46.61 25.45
C TYR A 453 20.24 47.13 26.85
N GLY A 454 20.36 46.23 27.82
CA GLY A 454 20.55 46.56 29.22
C GLY A 454 21.24 45.42 29.96
N VAL A 455 21.81 45.71 31.12
CA VAL A 455 22.24 44.67 32.05
C VAL A 455 20.99 44.12 32.72
N ASP A 456 20.91 42.80 32.90
CA ASP A 456 19.73 42.16 33.48
C ASP A 456 19.52 42.60 34.94
N GLU A 457 18.27 42.92 35.32
CA GLU A 457 17.91 43.39 36.66
C GLU A 457 18.26 42.37 37.75
N GLU A 458 18.33 41.08 37.39
CA GLU A 458 18.79 40.02 38.31
C GLU A 458 20.25 40.21 38.77
N PHE A 459 21.06 41.00 38.05
CA PHE A 459 22.48 41.26 38.33
C PHE A 459 22.79 42.68 38.82
N ILE A 460 21.80 43.58 38.91
CA ILE A 460 21.98 44.99 39.31
C ILE A 460 21.44 45.27 40.74
N ARG A 461 20.97 44.26 41.48
CA ARG A 461 20.40 44.47 42.82
C ARG A 461 21.45 44.92 43.86
N ASP A 462 21.69 46.23 43.90
CA ASP A 462 21.81 47.12 45.06
C ASP A 462 22.09 48.56 44.57
N ARG A 463 21.03 49.27 44.17
CA ARG A 463 20.97 50.74 44.31
C ARG A 463 19.91 51.09 45.34
#